data_AF-A0A7S1AQB6-F1
#
_entry.id   AF-A0A7S1AQB6-F1
#
_cell.length_a   1.000
_cell.length_b   1.000
_cell.length_c   1.000
_cell.angle_alpha   90.00
_cell.angle_beta   90.00
_cell.angle_gamma   90.00
#
_symmetry.space_group_name_H-M   'P 1'
#
loop_
_entity.id
_entity.type
_entity.pdbx_description
1 polymer ?
#
loop_
_entity_poly.entity_id
_entity_poly.type
_entity_poly.pdbx_seq_one_letter_code
_entity_poly.pdbx_strand_id
1 'polypeptide(L)'
;SYAWTAILHEESENVVAVEKSIEDAIMQNTPWEFSNRYIGHKSFQDVSTRVDFWSWLNMGFLPLTFVQGWELSENYDSSYKEFENGTRIGQKIYQEVYSLEDSRRGML
;
A
#
# COMPACT_ATOMS: atom_id res chain seq x y z
N SER A 1 34.17 23.98 -11.46
CA SER A 1 34.12 22.50 -11.52
C SER A 1 33.00 22.05 -10.61
N TYR A 2 31.84 21.68 -11.16
CA TYR A 2 30.62 21.31 -10.42
C TYR A 2 30.10 19.94 -10.87
N ALA A 3 30.24 19.64 -12.18
CA ALA A 3 29.90 18.33 -12.74
C ALA A 3 30.70 17.18 -12.10
N TRP A 4 31.99 17.37 -11.83
CA TRP A 4 32.83 16.35 -11.19
C TRP A 4 32.48 16.11 -9.72
N THR A 5 32.09 17.15 -8.98
CA THR A 5 31.66 17.00 -7.58
C THR A 5 30.27 16.39 -7.50
N ALA A 6 29.38 16.65 -8.46
CA ALA A 6 28.07 15.98 -8.53
C ALA A 6 28.25 14.47 -8.79
N ILE A 7 29.02 14.08 -9.80
CA ILE A 7 29.24 12.66 -10.14
C ILE A 7 29.97 11.89 -9.01
N LEU A 8 30.88 12.54 -8.29
CA LEU A 8 31.66 11.89 -7.22
C LEU A 8 30.99 11.92 -5.84
N HIS A 9 30.00 12.79 -5.62
CA HIS A 9 29.30 12.93 -4.33
C HIS A 9 27.83 12.48 -4.41
N GLU A 10 27.28 12.23 -5.59
CA GLU A 10 26.08 11.41 -5.72
C GLU A 10 26.46 9.95 -5.45
N GLU A 11 25.89 9.40 -4.38
CA GLU A 11 25.91 7.97 -4.11
C GLU A 11 24.93 7.27 -5.06
N SER A 12 25.23 7.34 -6.36
CA SER A 12 24.33 6.91 -7.44
C SER A 12 23.98 5.44 -7.34
N GLU A 13 24.86 4.61 -6.80
CA GLU A 13 24.60 3.19 -6.57
C GLU A 13 23.47 2.95 -5.56
N ASN A 14 23.43 3.71 -4.46
CA ASN A 14 22.37 3.57 -3.47
C ASN A 14 21.03 4.07 -4.02
N VAL A 15 21.03 5.16 -4.78
CA VAL A 15 19.82 5.68 -5.43
C VAL A 15 19.26 4.65 -6.41
N VAL A 16 20.11 4.11 -7.30
CA VAL A 16 19.71 3.08 -8.26
C VAL A 16 19.25 1.80 -7.58
N ALA A 17 19.91 1.38 -6.49
CA ALA A 17 19.50 0.21 -5.73
C ALA A 17 18.12 0.39 -5.09
N VAL A 18 17.86 1.57 -4.51
CA VAL A 18 16.55 1.91 -3.94
C VAL A 18 15.48 1.97 -5.03
N GLU A 19 15.73 2.69 -6.13
CA GLU A 19 14.80 2.78 -7.26
C GLU A 19 14.43 1.39 -7.78
N LYS A 20 15.44 0.54 -8.01
CA LYS A 20 15.23 -0.82 -8.48
C LYS A 20 14.47 -1.68 -7.48
N SER A 21 14.74 -1.53 -6.18
CA SER A 21 14.00 -2.26 -5.14
C SER A 21 12.52 -1.88 -5.10
N ILE A 22 12.20 -0.60 -5.34
CA ILE A 22 10.82 -0.12 -5.39
C ILE A 22 10.14 -0.64 -6.65
N GLU A 23 10.84 -0.59 -7.79
CA GLU A 23 10.35 -1.15 -9.05
C GLU A 23 10.02 -2.64 -8.93
N ASP A 24 10.96 -3.43 -8.41
CA ASP A 24 10.78 -4.86 -8.20
C ASP A 24 9.63 -5.15 -7.24
N ALA A 25 9.49 -4.37 -6.15
CA ALA A 25 8.40 -4.52 -5.20
C ALA A 25 7.03 -4.26 -5.85
N ILE A 26 6.90 -3.21 -6.66
CA ILE A 26 5.65 -2.90 -7.35
C ILE A 26 5.34 -3.96 -8.41
N MET A 27 6.34 -4.38 -9.18
CA MET A 27 6.14 -5.35 -10.26
C MET A 27 5.78 -6.75 -9.76
N GLN A 28 6.42 -7.21 -8.68
CA GLN A 28 6.31 -8.61 -8.24
C GLN A 28 5.35 -8.81 -7.05
N ASN A 29 5.19 -7.82 -6.16
CA ASN A 29 4.43 -7.98 -4.91
C ASN A 29 3.07 -7.26 -4.90
N THR A 30 2.47 -6.98 -6.05
CA THR A 30 1.10 -6.41 -6.15
C THR A 30 0.09 -7.36 -6.81
N PRO A 31 -0.29 -8.48 -6.16
CA PRO A 31 -1.33 -9.36 -6.67
C PRO A 31 -2.71 -8.68 -6.53
N TRP A 32 -3.52 -8.71 -7.59
CA TRP A 32 -4.80 -7.99 -7.61
C TRP A 32 -5.98 -8.78 -8.19
N GLU A 33 -5.73 -9.94 -8.81
CA GLU A 33 -6.81 -10.75 -9.37
C GLU A 33 -7.48 -11.57 -8.27
N PHE A 34 -8.81 -11.50 -8.16
CA PHE A 34 -9.58 -12.39 -7.31
C PHE A 34 -10.42 -13.31 -8.19
N SER A 35 -9.93 -14.51 -8.42
CA SER A 35 -10.73 -15.60 -8.97
C SER A 35 -11.41 -16.32 -7.80
N ASN A 36 -12.63 -15.89 -7.48
CA ASN A 36 -13.61 -16.56 -6.62
C ASN A 36 -13.05 -17.49 -5.53
N ARG A 37 -12.33 -16.91 -4.54
CA ARG A 37 -11.70 -17.52 -3.34
C ARG A 37 -10.17 -17.68 -3.37
N TYR A 38 -9.51 -17.43 -4.50
CA TYR A 38 -8.05 -17.47 -4.61
C TYR A 38 -7.48 -16.11 -5.06
N ILE A 39 -6.42 -15.65 -4.39
CA ILE A 39 -5.59 -14.53 -4.83
C ILE A 39 -4.85 -15.02 -6.09
N GLY A 40 -5.21 -14.45 -7.24
CA GLY A 40 -4.67 -14.78 -8.55
C GLY A 40 -3.29 -14.16 -8.78
N HIS A 41 -2.43 -14.90 -9.49
CA HIS A 41 -1.03 -14.57 -9.77
C HIS A 41 -0.82 -13.44 -10.80
N LYS A 42 -1.80 -12.55 -11.04
CA LYS A 42 -1.64 -11.43 -11.97
C LYS A 42 -0.84 -10.30 -11.33
N SER A 43 0.12 -9.82 -12.10
CA SER A 43 1.00 -8.71 -11.76
C SER A 43 0.53 -7.41 -12.45
N PHE A 44 1.27 -6.31 -12.24
CA PHE A 44 1.06 -5.07 -12.99
C PHE A 44 1.17 -5.27 -14.52
N GLN A 45 1.98 -6.22 -14.97
CA GLN A 45 2.22 -6.50 -16.40
C GLN A 45 0.97 -7.06 -17.10
N ASP A 46 0.04 -7.62 -16.33
CA ASP A 46 -1.19 -8.24 -16.84
C ASP A 46 -2.36 -7.24 -16.95
N VAL A 47 -2.13 -5.97 -16.66
CA VAL A 47 -3.14 -4.91 -16.75
C VAL A 47 -3.36 -4.55 -18.23
N SER A 48 -4.50 -4.98 -18.78
CA SER A 48 -4.82 -4.79 -20.20
C SER A 48 -5.99 -3.83 -20.44
N THR A 49 -6.85 -3.61 -19.44
CA THR A 49 -8.02 -2.75 -19.54
C THR A 49 -8.06 -1.67 -18.45
N ARG A 50 -8.93 -0.66 -18.64
CA ARG A 50 -9.16 0.40 -17.64
C ARG A 50 -9.71 -0.16 -16.32
N VAL A 51 -10.52 -1.21 -16.38
CA VAL A 51 -11.10 -1.86 -15.18
C VAL A 51 -10.02 -2.61 -14.41
N ASP A 52 -9.12 -3.29 -15.13
CA ASP A 52 -7.96 -3.96 -14.54
C ASP A 52 -7.04 -2.97 -13.82
N PHE A 53 -6.81 -1.79 -14.41
CA PHE A 53 -5.97 -0.76 -13.81
C PHE A 53 -6.53 -0.29 -12.44
N TRP A 54 -7.83 -0.01 -12.37
CA TRP A 54 -8.44 0.42 -11.10
C TRP A 54 -8.51 -0.70 -10.07
N SER A 55 -8.60 -1.94 -10.52
CA SER A 55 -8.55 -3.12 -9.64
C SER A 55 -7.14 -3.29 -9.06
N TRP A 56 -6.11 -3.22 -9.91
CA TRP A 56 -4.71 -3.23 -9.49
C TRP A 56 -4.37 -2.08 -8.53
N LEU A 57 -4.83 -0.87 -8.83
CA LEU A 57 -4.56 0.30 -7.99
C LEU A 57 -5.14 0.13 -6.58
N ASN A 58 -6.41 -0.27 -6.47
CA ASN A 58 -7.09 -0.37 -5.18
C ASN A 58 -6.69 -1.61 -4.38
N MET A 59 -6.45 -2.74 -5.05
CA MET A 59 -6.23 -4.03 -4.38
C MET A 59 -4.75 -4.40 -4.23
N GLY A 60 -3.88 -3.91 -5.11
CA GLY A 60 -2.44 -4.19 -5.09
C GLY A 60 -1.62 -3.00 -4.60
N PHE A 61 -1.66 -1.88 -5.33
CA PHE A 61 -0.74 -0.75 -5.11
C PHE A 61 -1.02 0.04 -3.82
N LEU A 62 -2.28 0.39 -3.56
CA LEU A 62 -2.65 1.17 -2.37
C LEU A 62 -2.34 0.44 -1.05
N PRO A 63 -2.64 -0.86 -0.89
CA PRO A 63 -2.26 -1.60 0.32
C PRO A 63 -0.75 -1.70 0.55
N LEU A 64 0.05 -1.79 -0.52
CA LEU A 64 1.52 -1.82 -0.42
C LEU A 64 2.12 -0.47 0.00
N THR A 65 1.54 0.64 -0.50
CA THR A 65 2.04 1.99 -0.22
C THR A 65 1.51 2.58 1.09
N PHE A 66 0.27 2.24 1.45
CA PHE A 66 -0.40 2.70 2.67
C PHE A 66 -0.62 1.52 3.61
N VAL A 67 0.47 1.05 4.20
CA VAL A 67 0.42 0.03 5.27
C VAL A 67 -0.30 0.64 6.47
N GLN A 68 -1.57 0.26 6.69
CA GLN A 68 -2.41 0.81 7.75
C GLN A 68 -2.06 0.33 9.17
N GLY A 69 -1.02 -0.49 9.32
CA GLY A 69 -0.54 -0.94 10.62
C GLY A 69 0.89 -1.45 10.56
N TRP A 70 1.72 -1.01 11.49
CA TRP A 70 3.03 -1.63 11.71
C TRP A 70 2.80 -2.97 12.40
N GLU A 71 2.87 -4.08 11.65
CA GLU A 71 3.02 -5.38 12.27
C GLU A 71 4.46 -5.47 12.80
N LEU A 72 4.61 -5.27 14.11
CA LEU A 72 5.85 -5.50 14.84
C LEU A 72 6.26 -6.96 14.64
N SER A 73 7.39 -7.16 13.97
CA SER A 73 7.94 -8.49 13.71
C SER A 73 8.30 -9.20 15.01
N GLU A 74 7.75 -10.40 15.17
CA GLU A 74 8.11 -11.48 16.11
C GLU A 74 7.99 -11.17 17.63
N ASN A 75 7.00 -11.82 18.28
CA ASN A 75 6.82 -11.93 19.73
C ASN A 75 6.42 -10.67 20.53
N TYR A 76 5.57 -9.80 19.99
CA TYR A 76 4.89 -8.80 20.80
C TYR A 76 3.47 -9.24 21.13
N ASP A 77 3.22 -9.62 22.39
CA ASP A 77 1.90 -10.00 22.90
C ASP A 77 0.96 -8.78 22.84
N SER A 78 -0.04 -8.85 21.97
CA SER A 78 -1.03 -7.80 21.69
C SER A 78 -2.21 -7.77 22.67
N SER A 79 -2.15 -8.55 23.76
CA SER A 79 -3.22 -8.65 24.76
C SER A 79 -3.30 -7.47 25.76
N TYR A 80 -2.45 -6.45 25.63
CA TYR A 80 -2.48 -5.29 26.53
C TYR A 80 -3.66 -4.35 26.19
N LYS A 81 -4.46 -4.04 27.21
CA LYS A 81 -5.74 -3.30 27.14
C LYS A 81 -5.66 -1.91 26.51
N GLU A 82 -4.46 -1.36 26.37
CA GLU A 82 -4.24 -0.04 25.77
C GLU A 82 -4.42 -0.08 24.24
N PHE A 83 -4.15 -1.22 23.58
CA PHE A 83 -4.36 -1.37 22.13
C PHE A 83 -5.82 -1.65 21.75
N GLU A 84 -6.60 -2.33 22.60
CA GLU A 84 -8.05 -2.45 22.39
C GLU A 84 -8.71 -1.07 22.26
N ASN A 85 -8.29 -0.11 23.09
CA ASN A 85 -8.83 1.23 23.05
C ASN A 85 -8.35 2.01 21.81
N GLY A 86 -7.07 1.90 21.43
CA GLY A 86 -6.54 2.56 20.23
C GLY A 86 -7.17 2.07 18.93
N THR A 87 -7.26 0.75 18.76
CA THR A 87 -7.85 0.12 17.56
C THR A 87 -9.35 0.37 17.48
N ARG A 88 -10.09 0.32 18.60
CA ARG A 88 -11.53 0.64 18.63
C ARG A 88 -11.81 2.10 18.30
N ILE A 89 -10.97 3.04 18.75
CA ILE A 89 -11.12 4.46 18.41
C ILE A 89 -10.86 4.65 16.91
N GLY A 90 -9.80 4.06 16.36
CA GLY A 90 -9.51 4.12 14.93
C GLY A 90 -10.66 3.57 14.09
N GLN A 91 -11.11 2.35 14.38
CA GLN A 91 -12.21 1.71 13.65
C GLN A 91 -13.53 2.49 13.75
N LYS A 92 -13.83 3.09 14.91
CA LYS A 92 -15.01 3.92 15.09
C LYS A 92 -14.95 5.18 14.23
N ILE A 93 -13.81 5.85 14.18
CA ILE A 93 -13.62 7.06 13.35
C ILE A 93 -13.77 6.70 11.87
N TYR A 94 -13.16 5.59 11.41
CA TYR A 94 -13.32 5.15 10.03
C TYR A 94 -14.78 4.87 9.67
N GLN A 95 -15.52 4.12 10.49
CA GLN A 95 -16.95 3.84 10.26
C GLN A 95 -17.81 5.10 10.27
N GLU A 96 -17.49 6.06 11.14
CA GLU A 96 -18.20 7.33 11.23
C GLU A 96 -17.96 8.20 9.99
N VAL A 97 -16.72 8.30 9.52
CA VAL A 97 -16.38 9.03 8.27
C VAL A 97 -17.04 8.41 7.04
N TYR A 98 -17.02 7.07 6.91
CA TYR A 98 -17.65 6.40 5.77
C TYR A 98 -19.19 6.52 5.79
N SER A 99 -19.83 6.45 6.96
CA SER A 99 -21.29 6.62 7.07
C SER A 99 -21.76 8.04 6.78
N LEU A 100 -20.96 9.05 7.09
CA LEU A 100 -21.24 10.45 6.74
C LEU A 100 -21.08 10.72 5.24
N GLU A 101 -20.09 10.09 4.61
CA GLU A 101 -19.86 10.20 3.17
C GLU A 101 -21.00 9.56 2.36
N ASP A 102 -21.57 8.46 2.85
CA ASP A 102 -22.71 7.77 2.24
C ASP A 102 -24.02 8.58 2.40
N SER A 103 -24.21 9.23 3.56
CA SER A 103 -25.34 10.16 3.78
C SER A 103 -25.29 11.40 2.87
N ARG A 104 -24.09 11.92 2.57
CA ARG A 104 -23.91 13.02 1.60
C ARG A 104 -24.21 12.62 0.15
N ARG A 105 -23.99 11.35 -0.21
CA ARG A 105 -24.24 10.84 -1.56
C ARG A 105 -25.71 10.47 -1.79
N GLY A 106 -26.46 10.15 -0.74
CA GLY A 106 -27.91 9.87 -0.81
C GLY A 106 -28.84 11.10 -0.81
N MET A 107 -28.30 12.33 -0.81
CA MET A 107 -29.06 13.60 -0.86
C MET A 107 -29.04 14.29 -2.24
N LEU A 108 -28.60 13.60 -3.29
CA LEU A 108 -28.76 13.98 -4.71
C LEU A 108 -29.61 12.93 -5.42
#